data_AF-A0A950PCD2-F1
#
_entry.id   AF-A0A950PCD2-F1
#
_cell.length_a   1.000
_cell.length_b   1.000
_cell.length_c   1.000
_cell.angle_alpha   90.00
_cell.angle_beta   90.00
_cell.angle_gamma   90.00
#
_symmetry.space_group_name_H-M   'P 1'
#
loop_
_entity.id
_entity.type
_entity.pdbx_description
1 polymer ?
#
loop_
_entity_poly.entity_id
_entity_poly.type
_entity_poly.pdbx_seq_one_letter_code
_entity_poly.pdbx_strand_id
1 'polypeptide(L)'
;MNDATTPWIDPELIAAGKLLQEKGLVAPDRTVAPLSDVRAAQERIGAFLGEGSVPLKNERDVSLPGPHGQVPCRLYLPDNVERPPLLVYAHGGGFM
;
A
#
# COMPACT_ATOMS: atom_id res chain seq x y z
N MET A 1 2.70 -24.93 21.77
CA MET A 1 2.54 -26.11 20.89
C MET A 1 2.21 -25.57 19.50
N ASN A 2 3.22 -25.36 18.65
CA ASN A 2 2.99 -25.11 17.23
C ASN A 2 3.12 -26.47 16.54
N ASP A 3 1.99 -27.06 16.18
CA ASP A 3 1.95 -28.24 15.33
C ASP A 3 2.27 -27.78 13.89
N ALA A 4 3.32 -28.32 13.28
CA ALA A 4 3.92 -27.81 12.04
C ALA A 4 3.04 -27.99 10.78
N THR A 5 1.82 -28.47 10.95
CA THR A 5 0.89 -28.85 9.87
C THR A 5 -0.14 -27.77 9.56
N THR A 6 -0.40 -26.82 10.48
CA THR A 6 -1.23 -25.64 10.23
C THR A 6 -0.56 -24.42 10.87
N PRO A 7 -0.02 -23.48 10.08
CA PRO A 7 0.56 -22.27 10.66
C PRO A 7 -0.53 -21.50 11.41
N TRP A 8 -0.20 -21.04 12.62
CA TRP A 8 -1.08 -20.12 13.33
C TRP A 8 -1.16 -18.80 12.55
N ILE A 9 -2.39 -18.39 12.23
CA ILE A 9 -2.70 -17.11 11.62
C ILE A 9 -3.64 -16.38 12.59
N ASP A 10 -3.38 -15.11 12.83
CA ASP A 10 -4.24 -14.28 13.67
C ASP A 10 -5.69 -14.33 13.16
N PRO A 11 -6.69 -14.60 14.04
CA PRO A 11 -8.10 -14.59 13.65
C PRO A 11 -8.56 -13.31 12.95
N GLU A 12 -8.01 -12.14 13.30
CA GLU A 12 -8.31 -10.87 12.63
C GLU A 12 -7.80 -10.86 11.19
N LEU A 13 -6.62 -11.44 10.94
CA LEU A 13 -6.07 -11.56 9.59
C LEU A 13 -6.88 -12.53 8.73
N ILE A 14 -7.38 -13.63 9.32
CA ILE A 14 -8.31 -14.56 8.64
C ILE A 14 -9.61 -13.82 8.27
N ALA A 15 -10.16 -13.03 9.19
CA ALA A 15 -11.37 -12.25 8.95
C ALA A 15 -11.17 -11.19 7.84
N ALA A 16 -10.05 -10.46 7.87
CA ALA A 16 -9.70 -9.49 6.84
C ALA A 16 -9.54 -10.15 5.46
N GLY A 17 -8.91 -11.32 5.39
CA GLY A 17 -8.78 -12.10 4.16
C GLY A 17 -10.13 -12.52 3.58
N LYS A 18 -11.05 -13.00 4.42
CA LYS A 18 -12.43 -13.33 4.01
C LYS A 18 -13.19 -12.11 3.49
N LEU A 19 -13.07 -10.96 4.18
CA LEU A 19 -13.69 -9.71 3.77
C LEU A 19 -13.22 -9.25 2.39
N LEU A 20 -11.91 -9.34 2.12
CA LEU A 20 -11.35 -9.01 0.80
C LEU A 20 -11.88 -9.97 -0.28
N GLN A 21 -11.96 -11.27 0.00
CA GLN A 21 -12.51 -12.27 -0.93
C GLN A 21 -13.98 -12.02 -1.26
N GLU A 22 -14.81 -11.77 -0.25
CA GLU A 22 -16.25 -11.47 -0.40
C GLU A 22 -16.48 -10.22 -1.25
N LYS A 23 -15.57 -9.23 -1.18
CA LYS A 23 -15.58 -8.02 -2.00
C LYS A 23 -14.96 -8.19 -3.39
N GLY A 24 -14.45 -9.37 -3.73
CA GLY A 24 -13.74 -9.62 -5.00
C GLY A 24 -12.39 -8.90 -5.09
N LEU A 25 -11.83 -8.46 -3.96
CA LEU A 25 -10.55 -7.77 -3.84
C LEU A 25 -9.42 -8.79 -3.68
N VAL A 26 -9.28 -9.65 -4.67
CA VAL A 26 -8.27 -10.72 -4.69
C VAL A 26 -7.18 -10.37 -5.68
N ALA A 27 -5.93 -10.44 -5.24
CA ALA A 27 -4.79 -10.25 -6.12
C ALA A 27 -4.67 -11.45 -7.08
N PRO A 28 -4.56 -11.24 -8.39
CA PRO A 28 -4.31 -12.32 -9.34
C PRO A 28 -2.90 -12.89 -9.14
N ASP A 29 -2.67 -14.10 -9.64
CA ASP A 29 -1.33 -14.66 -9.68
C ASP A 29 -0.43 -13.84 -10.63
N ARG A 30 0.46 -13.07 -10.02
CA ARG A 30 1.41 -12.17 -10.69
C ARG A 30 2.41 -12.88 -11.61
N THR A 31 2.54 -14.20 -11.54
CA THR A 31 3.45 -14.97 -12.41
C THR A 31 2.83 -15.31 -13.76
N VAL A 32 1.50 -15.18 -13.88
CA VAL A 32 0.75 -15.56 -15.10
C VAL A 32 -0.16 -14.45 -15.61
N ALA A 33 -0.67 -13.58 -14.73
CA ALA A 33 -1.59 -12.52 -15.11
C ALA A 33 -0.86 -11.36 -15.83
N PRO A 34 -1.54 -10.64 -16.75
CA PRO A 34 -0.99 -9.43 -17.35
C PRO A 34 -0.61 -8.39 -16.29
N LEU A 35 0.51 -7.70 -16.49
CA LEU A 35 1.03 -6.72 -15.53
C LEU A 35 0.03 -5.58 -15.24
N SER A 36 -0.73 -5.16 -16.26
CA SER A 36 -1.81 -4.18 -16.11
C SER A 36 -2.85 -4.62 -15.09
N ASP A 37 -3.21 -5.90 -15.12
CA ASP A 37 -4.28 -6.47 -14.30
C ASP A 37 -3.80 -6.63 -12.86
N VAL A 38 -2.53 -7.00 -12.68
CA VAL A 38 -1.87 -7.03 -11.37
C VAL A 38 -1.86 -5.64 -10.74
N ARG A 39 -1.43 -4.61 -11.49
CA ARG A 39 -1.41 -3.20 -11.02
C ARG A 39 -2.81 -2.69 -10.69
N ALA A 40 -3.79 -2.95 -11.55
CA ALA A 40 -5.17 -2.54 -11.34
C ALA A 40 -5.82 -3.25 -10.14
N ALA A 41 -5.46 -4.51 -9.87
CA ALA A 41 -5.89 -5.20 -8.66
C ALA A 41 -5.26 -4.59 -7.40
N GLN A 42 -3.96 -4.31 -7.44
CA GLN A 42 -3.24 -3.66 -6.33
C GLN A 42 -3.82 -2.29 -6.00
N GLU A 43 -4.16 -1.49 -7.01
CA GLU A 43 -4.80 -0.18 -6.83
C GLU A 43 -6.17 -0.30 -6.16
N ARG A 44 -7.03 -1.22 -6.63
CA ARG A 44 -8.36 -1.46 -6.02
C ARG A 44 -8.27 -1.96 -4.58
N ILE A 45 -7.35 -2.89 -4.30
CA ILE A 45 -7.13 -3.40 -2.93
C ILE A 45 -6.59 -2.27 -2.04
N GLY A 46 -5.61 -1.51 -2.52
CA GLY A 46 -5.03 -0.38 -1.79
C GLY A 46 -6.05 0.71 -1.49
N ALA A 47 -6.94 1.02 -2.43
CA ALA A 47 -8.03 1.98 -2.21
C ALA A 47 -8.97 1.54 -1.08
N PHE A 48 -9.39 0.27 -1.09
CA PHE A 48 -10.25 -0.28 -0.03
C PHE A 48 -9.55 -0.31 1.33
N LEU A 49 -8.30 -0.77 1.39
CA LEU A 49 -7.53 -0.81 2.64
C LEU A 49 -7.14 0.58 3.15
N GLY A 50 -7.11 1.58 2.27
CA GLY A 50 -6.88 2.98 2.61
C GLY A 50 -8.15 3.74 3.00
N GLU A 51 -9.33 3.12 2.96
CA GLU A 51 -10.57 3.76 3.39
C GLU A 51 -10.45 4.30 4.82
N GLY A 52 -10.94 5.51 5.05
CA GLY A 52 -10.83 6.20 6.34
C GLY A 52 -9.51 6.95 6.56
N SER A 53 -8.57 6.92 5.60
CA SER A 53 -7.41 7.83 5.62
C SER A 53 -7.85 9.29 5.63
N VAL A 54 -7.24 10.08 6.50
CA VAL A 54 -7.54 11.51 6.64
C VAL A 54 -6.40 12.32 6.00
N PRO A 55 -6.71 13.25 5.07
CA PRO A 55 -5.67 14.09 4.46
C PRO A 55 -5.07 15.05 5.49
N LEU A 56 -3.78 15.34 5.34
CA LEU A 56 -3.13 16.38 6.15
C LEU A 56 -3.45 17.77 5.58
N LYS A 57 -3.41 18.83 6.40
CA LYS A 57 -3.60 20.20 5.90
C LYS A 57 -2.55 20.59 4.87
N ASN A 58 -1.35 20.04 5.03
CA ASN A 58 -0.20 20.29 4.18
C ASN A 58 0.28 18.99 3.53
N GLU A 59 -0.55 18.44 2.65
CA GLU A 59 -0.13 17.41 1.69
C GLU A 59 -0.02 18.01 0.29
N ARG A 60 1.04 17.67 -0.44
CA ARG A 60 1.19 18.13 -1.83
C ARG A 60 2.08 17.19 -2.64
N ASP A 61 1.81 17.14 -3.93
CA ASP A 61 2.71 16.50 -4.89
C ASP A 61 3.92 17.40 -5.13
N VAL A 62 5.10 16.78 -5.20
CA VAL A 62 6.37 17.42 -5.48
C VAL A 62 7.13 16.60 -6.52
N SER A 63 8.02 17.25 -7.25
CA SER A 63 8.87 16.61 -8.24
C SER A 63 10.33 16.76 -7.82
N LEU A 64 11.04 15.65 -7.67
CA LEU A 64 12.44 15.64 -7.25
C LEU A 64 13.35 15.21 -8.40
N PRO A 65 14.54 15.82 -8.59
CA PRO A 65 15.47 15.39 -9.61
C PRO A 65 16.06 14.02 -9.29
N GLY A 66 16.09 13.12 -10.27
CA GLY A 66 16.72 11.80 -10.21
C GLY A 66 17.58 11.50 -11.44
N PRO A 67 18.35 10.40 -11.43
CA PRO A 67 19.29 10.05 -12.51
C PRO A 67 18.63 9.80 -13.86
N HIS A 68 17.33 9.50 -13.88
CA HIS A 68 16.54 9.22 -15.09
C HIS A 68 15.42 10.25 -15.32
N GLY A 69 15.54 11.43 -14.72
CA GLY A 69 14.55 12.51 -14.83
C GLY A 69 13.85 12.80 -13.52
N GLN A 70 12.71 13.49 -13.62
CA GLN A 70 11.90 13.89 -12.48
C GLN A 70 11.19 12.69 -11.84
N VAL A 71 11.32 12.56 -10.52
CA VAL A 71 10.64 11.52 -9.72
C VAL A 71 9.44 12.16 -9.03
N PRO A 72 8.21 11.67 -9.29
CA PRO A 72 7.02 12.13 -8.59
C PRO A 72 7.07 11.65 -7.14
N CYS A 73 6.83 12.55 -6.20
CA CYS A 73 6.74 12.25 -4.78
C CYS A 73 5.53 12.98 -4.17
N ARG A 74 5.06 12.49 -3.03
CA ARG A 74 4.08 13.20 -2.21
C ARG A 74 4.69 13.58 -0.88
N LEU A 75 4.62 14.86 -0.54
CA LEU A 75 5.07 15.37 0.74
C LEU A 75 3.89 15.49 1.68
N TYR A 76 4.01 14.84 2.83
CA TYR A 76 3.10 14.94 3.96
C TYR A 76 3.79 15.73 5.06
N LEU A 77 3.30 16.93 5.37
CA LEU A 77 3.81 17.74 6.47
C LEU A 77 2.83 17.65 7.66
N PRO A 78 3.28 17.19 8.85
CA PRO A 78 2.42 17.09 10.02
C PRO A 78 1.96 18.47 10.50
N ASP A 79 0.74 18.52 11.00
CA ASP A 79 0.13 19.75 11.52
C ASP A 79 0.81 20.19 12.83
N ASN A 80 0.99 21.50 12.98
CA ASN A 80 1.48 22.14 14.22
C ASN A 80 2.88 21.69 14.67
N VAL A 81 3.74 21.26 13.74
CA VAL A 81 5.16 20.95 14.01
C VAL A 81 6.04 21.85 13.14
N GLU A 82 6.81 22.74 13.77
CA GLU A 82 7.59 23.75 13.04
C GLU A 82 8.77 23.16 12.26
N ARG A 83 9.39 22.09 12.78
CA ARG A 83 10.58 21.45 12.20
C ARG A 83 10.59 19.93 12.45
N PRO A 84 9.67 19.17 11.84
CA PRO A 84 9.62 17.72 12.03
C PRO A 84 10.86 17.05 11.41
N PRO A 85 11.30 15.89 11.94
CA PRO A 85 12.22 15.04 11.22
C PRO A 85 11.60 14.57 9.89
N LEU A 86 12.45 14.27 8.90
CA LEU A 86 12.00 13.80 7.59
C LEU A 86 12.04 12.26 7.53
N LEU A 87 10.89 11.65 7.23
CA LEU A 87 10.80 10.25 6.81
C LEU A 87 10.70 10.19 5.29
N VAL A 88 11.61 9.46 4.65
CA VAL A 88 11.50 9.11 3.23
C VAL A 88 10.90 7.71 3.15
N TYR A 89 9.68 7.61 2.64
CA TYR A 89 8.96 6.35 2.47
C TYR A 89 8.96 5.90 1.02
N ALA A 90 9.34 4.64 0.78
CA ALA A 90 9.24 3.97 -0.52
C ALA A 90 8.22 2.82 -0.39
N HIS A 91 7.22 2.79 -1.28
CA HIS A 91 6.15 1.80 -1.21
C HIS A 91 6.63 0.40 -1.61
N GLY A 92 5.94 -0.63 -1.10
CA GLY A 92 6.12 -2.02 -1.53
C GLY A 92 5.48 -2.33 -2.89
N GLY A 93 5.38 -3.61 -3.25
CA GLY A 93 4.78 -4.03 -4.52
C GLY A 93 5.69 -4.89 -5.40
N GLY A 94 6.90 -5.20 -4.94
CA GLY A 94 7.81 -6.11 -5.65
C GLY A 94 8.46 -5.52 -6.91
N PHE A 95 8.53 -4.19 -7.00
CA PHE A 95 9.13 -3.45 -8.12
C PHE A 95 8.44 -3.63 -9.48
N MET A 96 7.15 -3.98 -9.46
CA MET A 96 6.35 -4.25 -10.66
C MET A 96 5.06 -3.43 -10.66
#